data_AF-A0A9Q1MU73-F1
#
_entry.id   AF-A0A9Q1MU73-F1
#
_cell.length_a   1.000
_cell.length_b   1.000
_cell.length_c   1.000
_cell.angle_alpha   90.00
_cell.angle_beta   90.00
_cell.angle_gamma   90.00
#
_symmetry.space_group_name_H-M   'P 1'
#
loop_
_entity.id
_entity.type
_entity.pdbx_description
1 polymer ?
#
loop_
_entity_poly.entity_id
_entity_poly.type
_entity_poly.pdbx_seq_one_letter_code
_entity_poly.pdbx_strand_id
1 'polypeptide(L)'
;MGLSFPLTSLASETTIPTEEIPSKINVEAILVSIDEFFSKYPFFVAGVTFIWLVVIPLAEEYLQTYKFISAVDAFGKLRDDPSSQLLDVRDTKSLAYLPSPNLRMLNKSVMQVEFREVDENAFVKSVFQNFKDPQSTTLCVIDK
;
A
#
# COMPACT_ATOMS: atom_id res chain seq x y z
N MET A 1 -15.30 16.20 32.96
CA MET A 1 -15.64 17.09 31.83
C MET A 1 -15.83 16.21 30.60
N GLY A 2 -17.07 15.87 30.26
CA GLY A 2 -17.40 15.07 29.08
C GLY A 2 -17.95 15.98 27.99
N LEU A 3 -17.35 15.94 26.80
CA LEU A 3 -17.84 16.66 25.63
C LEU A 3 -18.79 15.71 24.87
N SER A 4 -20.09 15.97 24.98
CA SER A 4 -21.11 15.30 24.19
C SER A 4 -21.24 16.06 22.86
N PHE A 5 -20.89 15.41 21.76
CA PHE A 5 -21.15 15.93 20.41
C PHE A 5 -22.55 15.49 19.97
N PRO A 6 -23.42 16.39 19.47
CA PRO A 6 -24.66 15.94 18.87
C PRO A 6 -24.34 15.33 17.49
N LEU A 7 -24.61 14.04 17.35
CA LEU A 7 -24.76 13.43 16.02
C LEU A 7 -26.02 14.03 15.39
N THR A 8 -25.84 14.96 14.45
CA THR A 8 -26.93 15.43 13.59
C THR A 8 -27.30 14.29 12.63
N SER A 9 -28.28 13.48 13.04
CA SER A 9 -28.98 12.54 12.18
C SER A 9 -29.73 13.33 11.11
N LEU A 10 -29.37 13.15 9.84
CA LEU A 10 -30.13 13.66 8.71
C LEU A 10 -31.30 12.70 8.45
N ALA A 11 -32.31 12.73 9.33
CA ALA A 11 -33.57 12.06 9.10
C ALA A 11 -34.36 12.89 8.07
N SER A 12 -34.25 12.52 6.80
CA SER A 12 -35.14 12.98 5.75
C SER A 12 -36.49 12.29 5.97
N GLU A 13 -37.45 13.00 6.59
CA GLU A 13 -38.85 12.62 6.57
C GLU A 13 -39.36 12.71 5.12
N THR A 14 -39.39 11.57 4.44
CA THR A 14 -40.29 11.39 3.29
C THR A 14 -41.50 10.61 3.80
N THR A 15 -42.58 11.32 4.08
CA THR A 15 -43.90 10.71 4.26
C THR A 15 -44.34 10.14 2.92
N ILE A 16 -44.22 8.82 2.74
CA ILE A 16 -44.86 8.09 1.62
C ILE A 16 -46.00 7.26 2.24
N PRO A 17 -47.25 7.37 1.74
CA PRO A 17 -48.31 6.45 2.14
C PRO A 17 -47.97 5.06 1.60
N THR A 18 -47.95 4.08 2.49
CA THR A 18 -47.78 2.65 2.22
C THR A 18 -48.88 2.12 1.30
N GLU A 19 -48.55 1.78 0.05
CA GLU A 19 -49.14 0.65 -0.69
C GLU A 19 -48.11 0.10 -1.72
N GLU A 20 -47.73 -1.16 -1.52
CA GLU A 20 -47.44 -2.21 -2.52
C GLU A 20 -46.23 -2.09 -3.51
N ILE A 21 -45.41 -3.17 -3.51
CA ILE A 21 -44.03 -3.36 -4.02
C ILE A 21 -44.00 -3.64 -5.55
N PRO A 22 -43.09 -3.06 -6.36
CA PRO A 22 -41.75 -3.64 -6.60
C PRO A 22 -40.64 -2.59 -6.65
N SER A 23 -39.46 -2.94 -6.15
CA SER A 23 -38.22 -2.17 -6.31
C SER A 23 -37.76 -2.12 -7.78
N LYS A 24 -38.52 -1.44 -8.63
CA LYS A 24 -38.16 -1.14 -10.02
C LYS A 24 -37.28 0.11 -9.99
N ILE A 25 -35.97 -0.11 -10.09
CA ILE A 25 -34.95 0.96 -10.12
C ILE A 25 -35.24 1.85 -11.34
N ASN A 26 -35.68 3.09 -11.10
CA ASN A 26 -35.93 4.08 -12.15
C ASN A 26 -34.61 4.73 -12.57
N VAL A 27 -33.95 4.17 -13.59
CA VAL A 27 -32.64 4.63 -14.07
C VAL A 27 -32.64 6.10 -14.52
N GLU A 28 -33.73 6.59 -15.11
CA GLU A 28 -33.86 7.97 -15.57
C GLU A 28 -33.84 8.97 -14.40
N ALA A 29 -34.57 8.68 -13.32
CA ALA A 29 -34.58 9.50 -12.12
C ALA A 29 -33.20 9.55 -11.44
N ILE A 30 -32.45 8.44 -11.48
CA ILE A 30 -31.08 8.38 -10.95
C ILE A 30 -30.15 9.28 -11.79
N LEU A 31 -30.25 9.23 -13.13
CA LEU A 31 -29.43 10.08 -14.01
C LEU A 31 -29.69 11.57 -13.79
N VAL A 32 -30.96 11.97 -13.66
CA VAL A 32 -31.33 13.37 -13.38
C VAL A 32 -30.78 13.81 -12.02
N SER A 33 -30.84 12.94 -11.02
CA SER A 33 -30.31 13.23 -9.68
C SER A 33 -28.79 13.43 -9.69
N ILE A 34 -28.05 12.67 -10.51
CA ILE A 34 -26.59 12.81 -10.65
C ILE A 34 -26.24 14.14 -11.34
N ASP A 35 -26.95 14.51 -12.40
CA ASP A 35 -26.73 15.77 -13.12
C ASP A 35 -27.01 16.99 -12.24
N GLU A 36 -28.11 16.95 -11.47
CA GLU A 36 -28.44 18.00 -10.50
C GLU A 36 -27.37 18.10 -9.40
N PHE A 37 -26.87 16.96 -8.91
CA PHE A 37 -25.80 16.93 -7.93
C PHE A 37 -24.49 17.55 -8.45
N PHE A 38 -24.11 17.27 -9.69
CA PHE A 38 -22.89 17.84 -10.30
C PHE A 38 -23.01 19.34 -10.49
N SER A 39 -24.19 19.81 -10.91
CA SER A 39 -24.47 21.24 -11.06
C SER A 39 -24.52 21.97 -9.72
N LYS A 40 -25.05 21.35 -8.67
CA LYS A 40 -25.20 21.95 -7.34
C LYS A 40 -23.91 21.97 -6.52
N TYR A 41 -23.02 21.00 -6.72
CA TYR A 41 -21.78 20.85 -5.96
C TYR A 41 -20.53 20.71 -6.86
N PRO A 42 -20.25 21.70 -7.73
CA PRO A 42 -19.18 21.59 -8.72
C PRO A 42 -17.79 21.43 -8.07
N PHE A 43 -17.55 22.10 -6.94
CA PHE A 43 -16.27 22.00 -6.22
C PHE A 43 -16.07 20.65 -5.53
N PHE A 44 -17.15 20.00 -5.07
CA PHE A 44 -17.04 18.67 -4.47
C PHE A 44 -16.66 17.64 -5.53
N VAL A 45 -17.34 17.67 -6.67
CA VAL A 45 -17.06 16.78 -7.81
C VAL A 45 -15.64 17.02 -8.33
N ALA A 46 -15.25 18.27 -8.53
CA ALA A 46 -13.88 18.62 -8.94
C ALA A 46 -12.83 18.15 -7.91
N GLY A 47 -13.10 18.32 -6.62
CA GLY A 47 -12.21 17.89 -5.55
C GLY A 47 -12.02 16.37 -5.50
N VAL A 48 -13.12 15.60 -5.54
CA VAL A 48 -13.07 14.13 -5.56
C VAL A 48 -12.35 13.65 -6.83
N THR A 49 -12.64 14.26 -7.98
CA THR A 49 -11.99 13.93 -9.26
C THR A 49 -10.49 14.22 -9.21
N PHE A 50 -10.09 15.36 -8.64
CA PHE A 50 -8.68 15.71 -8.48
C PHE A 50 -7.95 14.76 -7.53
N ILE A 51 -8.58 14.39 -6.41
CA ILE A 51 -8.01 13.41 -5.48
C ILE A 51 -7.79 12.08 -6.21
N TRP A 52 -8.79 11.63 -6.97
CA TRP A 52 -8.73 10.36 -7.67
C TRP A 52 -7.69 10.34 -8.81
N LEU A 53 -7.64 11.40 -9.62
CA LEU A 53 -6.73 11.47 -10.78
C LEU A 53 -5.29 11.88 -10.45
N VAL A 54 -5.08 12.61 -9.35
CA VAL A 54 -3.78 13.22 -9.04
C VAL A 54 -3.28 12.77 -7.68
N VAL A 55 -4.03 13.00 -6.62
CA VAL A 55 -3.51 12.77 -5.26
C VAL A 55 -3.24 11.29 -5.00
N ILE A 56 -4.15 10.39 -5.36
CA ILE A 56 -3.97 8.94 -5.19
C ILE A 56 -2.75 8.42 -5.98
N PRO A 57 -2.65 8.61 -7.30
CA PRO A 57 -1.50 8.09 -8.04
C PRO A 57 -0.18 8.73 -7.61
N LEU A 58 -0.18 10.03 -7.28
CA LEU A 58 1.00 10.69 -6.74
C LEU A 58 1.39 10.11 -5.37
N ALA A 59 0.42 9.84 -4.51
CA ALA A 59 0.65 9.21 -3.22
C ALA A 59 1.16 7.77 -3.39
N GLU A 60 0.62 6.99 -4.33
CA GLU A 60 1.14 5.66 -4.64
C GLU A 60 2.59 5.72 -5.11
N GLU A 61 2.94 6.62 -6.02
CA GLU A 61 4.31 6.74 -6.54
C GLU A 61 5.31 7.23 -5.48
N TYR A 62 4.92 8.22 -4.66
CA TYR A 62 5.81 8.78 -3.64
C TYR A 62 5.86 7.98 -2.33
N LEU A 63 4.79 7.25 -1.98
CA LEU A 63 4.70 6.48 -0.74
C LEU A 63 4.95 4.97 -0.94
N GLN A 64 5.14 4.49 -2.17
CA GLN A 64 5.63 3.14 -2.40
C GLN A 64 7.11 3.02 -1.99
N THR A 65 7.31 2.70 -0.72
CA THR A 65 8.62 2.39 -0.13
C THR A 65 9.24 1.11 -0.71
N TYR A 66 8.46 0.31 -1.46
CA TYR A 66 8.92 -0.92 -2.09
C TYR A 66 8.62 -0.90 -3.59
N LYS A 67 9.56 -1.43 -4.38
CA LYS A 67 9.44 -1.55 -5.83
C LYS A 67 9.94 -2.92 -6.26
N PHE A 68 9.12 -3.64 -7.02
CA PHE A 68 9.55 -4.86 -7.70
C PHE A 68 10.54 -4.50 -8.81
N ILE A 69 11.71 -5.13 -8.79
CA ILE A 69 12.80 -4.90 -9.72
C ILE A 69 13.29 -6.25 -10.26
N SER A 70 13.80 -6.26 -11.49
CA SER A 70 14.43 -7.46 -12.04
C SER A 70 15.71 -7.79 -11.28
N ALA A 71 16.14 -9.05 -11.29
CA ALA A 71 17.39 -9.45 -10.64
C ALA A 71 18.63 -8.71 -11.20
N VAL A 72 18.61 -8.37 -12.49
CA VAL A 72 19.69 -7.62 -13.16
C VAL A 72 19.71 -6.17 -12.68
N ASP A 73 18.54 -5.53 -12.61
CA ASP A 73 18.43 -4.15 -12.12
C ASP A 73 18.74 -4.07 -10.61
N ALA A 74 18.31 -5.07 -9.85
CA ALA A 74 18.68 -5.22 -8.44
C ALA A 74 20.19 -5.32 -8.29
N PHE A 75 20.85 -6.20 -9.04
CA PHE A 75 22.31 -6.32 -9.01
C PHE A 75 23.01 -5.01 -9.41
N GLY A 76 22.47 -4.28 -10.40
CA GLY A 76 22.91 -2.94 -10.76
C GLY A 76 22.83 -1.96 -9.57
N LYS A 77 21.67 -1.88 -8.91
CA LYS A 77 21.51 -1.07 -7.69
C LYS A 77 22.45 -1.49 -6.57
N LEU A 78 22.66 -2.79 -6.37
CA LEU A 78 23.58 -3.31 -5.36
C LEU A 78 25.03 -2.91 -5.62
N ARG A 79 25.42 -2.78 -6.89
CA ARG A 79 26.74 -2.33 -7.28
C ARG A 79 26.90 -0.81 -7.15
N ASP A 80 25.89 -0.07 -7.61
CA ASP A 80 26.00 1.38 -7.79
C ASP A 80 25.72 2.16 -6.49
N ASP A 81 24.85 1.64 -5.62
CA ASP A 81 24.52 2.26 -4.33
C ASP A 81 25.27 1.57 -3.18
N PRO A 82 26.15 2.27 -2.43
CA PRO A 82 26.86 1.68 -1.29
C PRO A 82 25.94 1.35 -0.10
N SER A 83 24.82 2.04 0.05
CA SER A 83 23.85 1.84 1.14
C SER A 83 22.92 0.64 0.92
N SER A 84 22.91 0.07 -0.28
CA SER A 84 22.05 -1.06 -0.60
C SER A 84 22.59 -2.39 -0.05
N GLN A 85 21.71 -3.26 0.42
CA GLN A 85 22.05 -4.61 0.91
C GLN A 85 21.05 -5.66 0.43
N LEU A 86 21.51 -6.91 0.32
CA LEU A 86 20.66 -8.06 -0.03
C LEU A 86 20.15 -8.73 1.24
N LEU A 87 18.83 -8.88 1.34
CA LEU A 87 18.14 -9.64 2.36
C LEU A 87 17.57 -10.92 1.72
N ASP A 88 18.09 -12.06 2.14
CA ASP A 88 17.63 -13.38 1.74
C ASP A 88 16.65 -13.92 2.78
N VAL A 89 15.37 -13.98 2.38
CA VAL A 89 14.27 -14.42 3.27
C VAL A 89 13.92 -15.89 3.15
N ARG A 90 14.59 -16.61 2.24
CA ARG A 90 14.30 -18.00 1.93
C ARG A 90 14.56 -18.91 3.13
N ASP A 91 13.81 -20.00 3.16
CA ASP A 91 13.94 -21.01 4.20
C ASP A 91 15.26 -21.79 4.10
N THR A 92 15.68 -22.33 5.25
CA THR A 92 16.92 -23.11 5.36
C THR A 92 16.97 -24.32 4.42
N LYS A 93 15.82 -24.92 4.04
CA LYS A 93 15.80 -26.04 3.10
C LYS A 93 16.06 -25.53 1.69
N SER A 94 15.43 -24.45 1.26
CA SER A 94 15.72 -23.80 -0.03
C SER A 94 17.19 -23.40 -0.16
N LEU A 95 17.81 -22.94 0.93
CA LEU A 95 19.23 -22.59 0.95
C LEU A 95 20.17 -23.79 0.86
N ALA A 96 19.74 -24.96 1.33
CA ALA A 96 20.47 -26.21 1.16
C ALA A 96 20.49 -26.67 -0.32
N TYR A 97 19.43 -26.35 -1.08
CA TYR A 97 19.37 -26.63 -2.52
C TYR A 97 20.07 -25.56 -3.36
N LEU A 98 19.84 -24.28 -3.04
CA LEU A 98 20.41 -23.14 -3.76
C LEU A 98 21.01 -22.14 -2.76
N PRO A 99 22.34 -22.10 -2.62
CA PRO A 99 23.02 -21.18 -1.73
C PRO A 99 22.64 -19.71 -1.98
N SER A 100 22.78 -18.87 -0.95
CA SER A 100 22.60 -17.43 -1.10
C SER A 100 23.56 -16.85 -2.14
N PRO A 101 23.13 -15.83 -2.92
CA PRO A 101 23.98 -15.16 -3.88
C PRO A 101 25.29 -14.65 -3.26
N ASN A 102 26.37 -14.66 -4.03
CA ASN A 102 27.67 -14.18 -3.53
C ASN A 102 27.89 -12.73 -3.96
N LEU A 103 27.94 -11.81 -2.98
CA LEU A 103 28.19 -10.38 -3.21
C LEU A 103 29.61 -9.93 -2.83
N ARG A 104 30.55 -10.86 -2.60
CA ARG A 104 31.93 -10.54 -2.24
C ARG A 104 32.63 -9.69 -3.31
N MET A 105 32.24 -9.86 -4.57
CA MET A 105 32.76 -9.06 -5.69
C MET A 105 32.40 -7.56 -5.55
N LEU A 106 31.34 -7.24 -4.81
CA LEU A 106 30.88 -5.88 -4.52
C LEU A 106 31.30 -5.40 -3.12
N ASN A 107 32.14 -6.15 -2.40
CA ASN A 107 32.49 -5.92 -0.99
C ASN A 107 31.26 -5.80 -0.05
N LYS A 108 30.16 -6.48 -0.40
CA LYS A 108 28.92 -6.49 0.38
C LYS A 108 28.63 -7.88 0.94
N SER A 109 27.97 -7.92 2.08
CA SER A 109 27.45 -9.14 2.70
C SER A 109 25.98 -9.35 2.35
N VAL A 110 25.57 -10.61 2.25
CA VAL A 110 24.16 -10.99 2.21
C VAL A 110 23.69 -11.24 3.63
N MET A 111 22.55 -10.65 3.97
CA MET A 111 21.88 -10.90 5.24
C MET A 111 20.86 -12.01 5.03
N GLN A 112 20.98 -13.08 5.80
CA GLN A 112 20.07 -14.22 5.71
C GLN A 112 19.17 -14.22 6.95
N VAL A 113 17.88 -14.03 6.76
CA VAL A 113 16.89 -14.07 7.85
C VAL A 113 15.66 -14.78 7.31
N GLU A 114 15.41 -16.01 7.78
CA GLU A 114 14.23 -16.78 7.37
C GLU A 114 12.94 -16.02 7.74
N PHE A 115 12.08 -15.79 6.75
CA PHE A 115 10.76 -15.21 6.97
C PHE A 115 9.72 -16.31 7.25
N ARG A 116 8.90 -16.11 8.28
CA ARG A 116 7.75 -16.96 8.62
C ARG A 116 6.55 -16.07 8.91
N GLU A 117 5.42 -16.36 8.27
CA GLU A 117 4.17 -15.60 8.42
C GLU A 117 3.67 -15.50 9.87
N VAL A 118 3.99 -16.48 10.72
CA VAL A 118 3.58 -16.50 12.13
C VAL A 118 4.36 -15.46 12.97
N ASP A 119 5.57 -15.10 12.54
CA ASP A 119 6.56 -14.37 13.35
C ASP A 119 6.97 -13.02 12.72
N GLU A 120 6.05 -12.35 12.02
CA GLU A 120 6.33 -11.08 11.30
C GLU A 120 7.01 -10.03 12.19
N ASN A 121 6.48 -9.79 13.39
CA ASN A 121 7.02 -8.79 14.33
C ASN A 121 8.44 -9.14 14.79
N ALA A 122 8.72 -10.43 14.99
CA ALA A 122 10.04 -10.89 15.40
C ALA A 122 11.03 -10.77 14.23
N PHE A 123 10.60 -11.11 13.01
CA PHE A 123 11.38 -10.94 11.79
C PHE A 123 11.80 -9.49 11.59
N VAL A 124 10.85 -8.56 11.63
CA VAL A 124 11.15 -7.13 11.46
C VAL A 124 12.16 -6.67 12.51
N LYS A 125 11.97 -7.04 13.78
CA LYS A 125 12.93 -6.70 14.84
C LYS A 125 14.33 -7.25 14.57
N SER A 126 14.44 -8.51 14.13
CA SER A 126 15.72 -9.12 13.79
C SER A 126 16.39 -8.42 12.62
N VAL A 127 15.66 -8.07 11.57
CA VAL A 127 16.18 -7.32 10.43
C VAL A 127 16.72 -5.96 10.90
N PHE A 128 15.92 -5.18 11.62
CA PHE A 128 16.30 -3.85 12.13
C PHE A 128 17.55 -3.87 13.03
N GLN A 129 17.72 -4.90 13.87
CA GLN A 129 18.88 -5.03 14.75
C GLN A 129 20.21 -5.26 14.01
N ASN A 130 20.17 -5.79 12.80
CA ASN A 130 21.37 -6.06 12.02
C ASN A 130 21.85 -4.86 11.18
N PHE A 131 21.03 -3.81 11.03
CA PHE A 131 21.40 -2.59 10.32
C PHE A 131 21.87 -1.49 11.27
N LYS A 132 23.01 -0.87 10.94
CA LYS A 132 23.53 0.29 11.68
C LYS A 132 22.67 1.54 11.47
N ASP A 133 22.15 1.71 10.25
CA ASP A 133 21.26 2.81 9.89
C ASP A 133 20.11 2.29 9.00
N PRO A 134 19.01 1.82 9.61
CA PRO A 134 17.89 1.24 8.87
C PRO A 134 17.11 2.29 8.06
N GLN A 135 17.24 3.58 8.35
CA GLN A 135 16.48 4.64 7.69
C GLN A 135 17.09 5.05 6.34
N SER A 136 18.40 4.86 6.16
CA SER A 136 19.12 5.19 4.92
C SER A 136 19.50 3.98 4.07
N THR A 137 19.22 2.75 4.54
CA THR A 137 19.60 1.51 3.86
C THR A 137 18.50 1.04 2.92
N THR A 138 18.82 0.83 1.64
CA THR A 138 17.91 0.18 0.68
C THR A 138 18.04 -1.35 0.77
N LEU A 139 16.94 -2.05 1.01
CA LEU A 139 16.91 -3.52 1.06
C LEU A 139 16.42 -4.10 -0.26
N CYS A 140 17.23 -4.98 -0.85
CA CYS A 140 16.80 -5.84 -1.94
C CYS A 140 16.44 -7.20 -1.37
N VAL A 141 15.17 -7.58 -1.48
CA VAL A 141 14.65 -8.82 -0.91
C VAL A 141 14.66 -9.90 -1.99
N ILE A 142 15.23 -11.07 -1.67
CA ILE A 142 15.09 -12.27 -2.48
C ILE A 142 14.16 -13.24 -1.77
N ASP A 143 13.07 -13.57 -2.47
CA ASP A 143 12.10 -14.58 -2.11
C ASP A 143 12.12 -15.72 -3.16
N LYS A 144 11.40 -16.81 -2.86
CA LYS A 144 11.28 -18.07 -3.61
C LYS A 144 11.37 -17.98 -5.13
#